data_AF-A0A3N5TQ76-F1
#
_entry.id   AF-A0A3N5TQ76-F1
#
_cell.length_a   1.000
_cell.length_b   1.000
_cell.length_c   1.000
_cell.angle_alpha   90.00
_cell.angle_beta   90.00
_cell.angle_gamma   90.00
#
_symmetry.space_group_name_H-M   'P 1'
#
loop_
_entity.id
_entity.type
_entity.pdbx_description
1 polymer ?
#
loop_
_entity_poly.entity_id
_entity_poly.type
_entity_poly.pdbx_seq_one_letter_code
_entity_poly.pdbx_strand_id
1 'polypeptide(L)'
;SPRSRIQFGLLLIALGIAVGILAFVVGRADDDAGAEAGPPRARLVIHGTGDVSLDPGYIPAFGSNGYDWAWSGLGGIFRDDDLTIINHECPSTEIVAPLEKRFVFRCDPDALDEARRAGVDVASLANNHAFDQGPQALLDSIRNLE
;
A
#
# COMPACT_ATOMS: atom_id res chain seq x y z
N SER A 1 0.27 -13.12 18.75
CA SER A 1 1.24 -12.62 17.76
C SER A 1 0.92 -11.15 17.54
N PRO A 2 1.78 -10.18 17.94
CA PRO A 2 1.35 -8.80 18.03
C PRO A 2 1.59 -8.07 16.70
N ARG A 3 0.71 -8.29 15.72
CA ARG A 3 0.49 -7.35 14.60
C ARG A 3 -0.94 -6.81 14.67
N SER A 4 -1.36 -6.32 15.83
CA SER A 4 -2.73 -5.82 16.07
C SER A 4 -2.86 -4.30 16.05
N ARG A 5 -1.93 -3.57 15.43
CA ARG A 5 -2.06 -2.11 15.22
C ARG A 5 -1.53 -1.77 13.83
N ILE A 6 -2.45 -1.69 12.88
CA ILE A 6 -2.21 -1.23 11.51
C ILE A 6 -2.40 0.30 11.53
N GLN A 7 -1.38 1.04 11.12
CA GLN A 7 -1.46 2.48 10.86
C GLN A 7 -1.01 2.70 9.42
N PHE A 8 -1.93 3.16 8.57
CA PHE A 8 -1.63 3.53 7.20
C PHE A 8 -1.06 4.95 7.16
N GLY A 9 0.06 5.12 6.45
CA GLY A 9 0.76 6.40 6.33
C GLY A 9 1.08 6.71 4.88
N LEU A 10 0.55 7.84 4.38
CA LEU A 10 0.82 8.38 3.05
C LEU A 10 2.27 8.89 2.93
N LEU A 11 3.02 8.43 1.92
CA LEU A 11 4.34 8.99 1.59
C LEU A 11 4.24 9.89 0.34
N LEU A 12 4.14 11.21 0.55
CA LEU A 12 4.25 12.22 -0.51
C LEU A 12 5.69 12.73 -0.61
N ILE A 13 6.24 12.71 -1.83
CA ILE A 13 7.68 12.84 -2.11
C ILE A 13 8.23 14.26 -1.80
N ALA A 14 9.41 14.26 -1.16
CA ALA A 14 10.41 15.31 -0.95
C ALA A 14 10.27 16.33 0.21
N LEU A 15 9.16 17.02 0.44
CA LEU A 15 9.05 17.97 1.59
C LEU A 15 8.33 17.37 2.81
N GLY A 16 7.42 16.42 2.56
CA GLY A 16 6.66 15.71 3.60
C GLY A 16 7.47 14.65 4.35
N ILE A 17 8.56 14.14 3.76
CA ILE A 17 9.39 13.10 4.36
C ILE A 17 10.02 13.60 5.67
N ALA A 18 10.52 14.84 5.72
CA ALA A 18 11.14 15.38 6.93
C ALA A 18 10.13 15.72 8.04
N VAL A 19 8.96 16.28 7.68
CA VAL A 19 7.92 16.70 8.65
C VAL A 19 7.13 15.49 9.16
N GLY A 20 6.84 14.51 8.29
CA GLY A 20 6.15 13.27 8.65
C GLY A 20 7.00 12.38 9.55
N ILE A 21 8.30 12.24 9.28
CA ILE A 21 9.23 11.50 10.16
C ILE A 21 9.34 12.19 11.53
N LEU A 22 9.40 13.53 11.58
CA LEU A 22 9.52 14.25 12.86
C LEU A 22 8.24 14.17 13.71
N ALA A 23 7.05 14.29 13.10
CA ALA A 23 5.78 14.10 13.80
C ALA A 23 5.58 12.64 14.28
N PHE A 24 6.02 11.66 13.48
CA PHE A 24 6.01 10.24 13.82
C PHE A 24 6.94 9.91 15.01
N VAL A 25 8.11 10.55 15.11
CA VAL A 25 9.05 10.34 16.23
C VAL A 25 8.54 10.99 17.51
N VAL A 26 7.92 12.17 17.45
CA VAL A 26 7.39 12.87 18.64
C VAL A 26 6.13 12.18 19.17
N GLY A 27 5.25 11.64 18.32
CA GLY A 27 4.03 10.95 18.75
C GLY A 27 4.26 9.59 19.45
N ARG A 28 5.39 8.90 19.20
CA ARG A 28 5.72 7.63 19.89
C ARG A 28 6.32 7.82 21.28
N ALA A 29 6.91 8.98 21.57
CA ALA A 29 7.60 9.21 22.84
C ALA A 29 6.63 9.18 24.04
N ASP A 30 5.36 9.50 23.83
CA ASP A 30 4.37 9.58 24.90
C ASP A 30 3.62 8.25 25.16
N ASP A 31 3.61 7.31 24.19
CA ASP A 31 2.79 6.09 24.26
C ASP A 31 3.56 4.80 24.64
N ASP A 32 4.90 4.77 24.51
CA ASP A 32 5.70 3.53 24.62
C ASP A 32 6.43 3.34 25.98
N ALA A 33 6.04 4.06 27.04
CA ALA A 33 6.73 4.04 28.34
C ALA A 33 6.62 2.71 29.17
N GLY A 34 6.24 1.58 28.55
CA GLY A 34 5.98 0.34 29.30
C GLY A 34 6.26 -0.99 28.60
N ALA A 35 6.75 -1.01 27.35
CA ALA A 35 7.12 -2.27 26.68
C ALA A 35 8.63 -2.48 26.78
N GLU A 36 9.09 -3.53 27.47
CA GLU A 36 10.48 -3.96 27.37
C GLU A 36 10.78 -4.31 25.91
N ALA A 37 11.59 -3.46 25.26
CA ALA A 37 12.10 -3.75 23.93
C ALA A 37 12.98 -5.00 24.02
N GLY A 38 12.60 -6.04 23.27
CA GLY A 38 13.44 -7.22 23.07
C GLY A 38 14.83 -6.83 22.52
N PRO A 39 15.81 -7.74 22.55
CA PRO A 39 17.16 -7.43 22.08
C PRO A 39 17.10 -6.85 20.65
N PRO A 40 17.90 -5.80 20.36
CA PRO A 40 17.86 -5.14 19.07
C PRO A 40 18.11 -6.15 17.94
N ARG A 41 17.22 -6.15 16.94
CA ARG A 41 17.39 -6.99 15.76
C ARG A 41 18.66 -6.58 15.02
N ALA A 42 19.53 -7.54 14.74
CA ALA A 42 20.79 -7.30 14.01
C ALA A 42 20.59 -7.01 12.51
N ARG A 43 19.38 -7.23 11.98
CA ARG A 43 19.02 -7.05 10.56
C ARG A 43 17.56 -6.61 10.45
N LEU A 44 17.32 -5.69 9.52
CA LEU A 44 15.98 -5.38 8.98
C LEU A 44 15.88 -5.93 7.56
N VAL A 45 14.73 -6.50 7.22
CA VAL A 45 14.40 -6.95 5.86
C VAL A 45 13.24 -6.11 5.34
N ILE A 46 13.48 -5.41 4.24
CA ILE A 46 12.48 -4.58 3.57
C ILE A 46 12.35 -5.07 2.14
N HIS A 47 11.13 -5.37 1.70
CA HIS A 47 10.83 -5.62 0.30
C HIS A 47 10.22 -4.37 -0.34
N GLY A 48 10.82 -3.94 -1.45
CA GLY A 48 10.19 -2.99 -2.38
C GLY A 48 9.83 -3.74 -3.65
N THR A 49 8.59 -3.58 -4.11
CA THR A 49 8.15 -4.15 -5.40
C THR A 49 8.17 -3.10 -6.49
N GLY A 50 8.00 -3.56 -7.74
CA GLY A 50 7.64 -2.68 -8.85
C GLY A 50 6.14 -2.34 -8.83
N ASP A 51 5.65 -1.95 -10.00
CA ASP A 51 4.26 -1.59 -10.26
C ASP A 51 3.33 -2.78 -9.97
N VAL A 52 2.39 -2.55 -9.06
CA VAL A 52 1.30 -3.46 -8.73
C VAL A 52 0.03 -2.85 -9.25
N SER A 53 -0.54 -3.49 -10.27
CA SER A 53 -1.89 -3.21 -10.73
C SER A 53 -2.84 -4.28 -10.20
N LEU A 54 -3.93 -3.84 -9.59
CA LEU A 54 -5.08 -4.64 -9.17
C LEU A 54 -6.32 -4.30 -10.02
N ASP A 55 -6.11 -3.86 -11.26
CA ASP A 55 -7.17 -3.47 -12.19
C ASP A 55 -7.73 -4.74 -12.87
N PRO A 56 -8.98 -5.15 -12.60
CA PRO A 56 -9.56 -6.35 -13.21
C PRO A 56 -9.87 -6.18 -14.71
N GLY A 57 -9.96 -4.96 -15.22
CA GLY A 57 -10.08 -4.66 -16.65
C GLY A 57 -8.77 -4.84 -17.41
N TYR A 58 -7.63 -4.57 -16.76
CA TYR A 58 -6.30 -4.81 -17.32
C TYR A 58 -5.81 -6.25 -17.07
N ILE A 59 -6.17 -6.85 -15.94
CA ILE A 59 -5.76 -8.20 -15.52
C ILE A 59 -7.01 -9.11 -15.45
N PRO A 60 -7.46 -9.68 -16.58
CA PRO A 60 -8.67 -10.50 -16.61
C PRO A 60 -8.56 -11.80 -15.80
N ALA A 61 -7.35 -12.21 -15.44
CA ALA A 61 -7.09 -13.39 -14.61
C ALA A 61 -7.76 -13.30 -13.23
N PHE A 62 -7.99 -12.09 -12.69
CA PHE A 62 -8.69 -11.92 -11.41
C PHE A 62 -10.12 -12.44 -11.45
N GLY A 63 -10.81 -12.33 -12.60
CA GLY A 63 -12.17 -12.86 -12.73
C GLY A 63 -12.26 -14.38 -12.60
N SER A 64 -11.17 -15.11 -12.89
CA SER A 64 -11.14 -16.58 -12.79
C SER A 64 -10.49 -17.09 -11.51
N ASN A 65 -9.54 -16.34 -10.94
CA ASN A 65 -8.71 -16.82 -9.84
C ASN A 65 -8.93 -16.08 -8.51
N GLY A 66 -9.62 -14.94 -8.51
CA GLY A 66 -9.68 -14.04 -7.36
C GLY A 66 -8.45 -13.11 -7.27
N TYR A 67 -8.52 -12.13 -6.37
CA TYR A 67 -7.44 -11.14 -6.16
C TYR A 67 -6.24 -11.71 -5.40
N ASP A 68 -6.44 -12.75 -4.57
CA ASP A 68 -5.38 -13.44 -3.82
C ASP A 68 -4.35 -14.11 -4.76
N TRP A 69 -4.79 -14.46 -5.97
CA TRP A 69 -3.94 -15.05 -7.00
C TRP A 69 -2.70 -14.22 -7.32
N ALA A 70 -2.80 -12.87 -7.29
CA ALA A 70 -1.68 -11.94 -7.52
C ALA A 70 -0.47 -12.25 -6.62
N TRP A 71 -0.72 -12.81 -5.45
CA TRP A 71 0.26 -13.00 -4.38
C TRP A 71 0.65 -14.47 -4.18
N SER A 72 -0.06 -15.38 -4.82
CA SER A 72 0.04 -16.84 -4.59
C SER A 72 1.44 -17.42 -4.85
N GLY A 73 2.21 -16.81 -5.77
CA GLY A 73 3.57 -17.24 -6.09
C GLY A 73 4.65 -16.75 -5.12
N LEU A 74 4.31 -15.91 -4.15
CA LEU A 74 5.29 -15.27 -3.26
C LEU A 74 5.75 -16.16 -2.11
N GLY A 75 5.06 -17.27 -1.82
CA GLY A 75 5.48 -18.19 -0.76
C GLY A 75 5.57 -17.56 0.65
N GLY A 76 4.89 -16.43 0.88
CA GLY A 76 4.87 -15.75 2.18
C GLY A 76 6.01 -14.76 2.44
N ILE A 77 6.86 -14.43 1.46
CA ILE A 77 8.04 -13.57 1.71
C ILE A 77 7.72 -12.18 2.30
N PHE A 78 6.55 -11.60 2.00
CA PHE A 78 6.08 -10.32 2.55
C PHE A 78 5.47 -10.44 3.95
N ARG A 79 5.35 -11.65 4.48
CA ARG A 79 4.94 -11.88 5.87
C ARG A 79 6.15 -12.08 6.78
N ASP A 80 7.21 -12.64 6.22
CA ASP A 80 8.44 -13.02 6.91
C ASP A 80 9.46 -11.86 7.01
N ASP A 81 9.15 -10.70 6.43
CA ASP A 81 9.96 -9.49 6.49
C ASP A 81 9.52 -8.51 7.59
N ASP A 82 10.21 -7.37 7.67
CA ASP A 82 9.87 -6.30 8.60
C ASP A 82 8.99 -5.22 7.94
N LEU A 83 9.05 -5.07 6.60
CA LEU A 83 8.27 -4.08 5.84
C LEU A 83 8.19 -4.41 4.35
N THR A 84 6.99 -4.46 3.78
CA THR A 84 6.75 -4.51 2.33
C THR A 84 6.12 -3.22 1.80
N ILE A 85 6.72 -2.65 0.75
CA ILE A 85 6.26 -1.45 0.04
C ILE A 85 5.96 -1.80 -1.42
N ILE A 86 4.78 -1.42 -1.91
CA ILE A 86 4.40 -1.55 -3.33
C ILE A 86 4.25 -0.19 -4.00
N ASN A 87 4.49 -0.15 -5.32
CA ASN A 87 4.01 0.94 -6.16
C ASN A 87 2.59 0.61 -6.66
N HIS A 88 1.56 1.25 -6.13
CA HIS A 88 0.16 0.94 -6.46
C HIS A 88 -0.27 1.71 -7.71
N GLU A 89 -0.20 1.06 -8.87
CA GLU A 89 -0.16 1.68 -10.19
C GLU A 89 -1.56 1.98 -10.77
N CYS A 90 -2.46 2.46 -9.93
CA CYS A 90 -3.87 2.71 -10.27
C CYS A 90 -4.58 3.40 -9.08
N PRO A 91 -5.69 4.11 -9.33
CA PRO A 91 -6.58 4.50 -8.25
C PRO A 91 -7.46 3.31 -7.85
N SER A 92 -7.44 2.92 -6.58
CA SER A 92 -8.40 1.97 -5.99
C SER A 92 -9.68 2.71 -5.62
N THR A 93 -10.69 2.66 -6.49
CA THR A 93 -11.93 3.42 -6.31
C THR A 93 -13.09 2.86 -7.13
N GLU A 94 -14.31 3.10 -6.67
CA GLU A 94 -15.53 2.92 -7.46
C GLU A 94 -15.84 4.09 -8.41
N ILE A 95 -15.13 5.21 -8.26
CA ILE A 95 -15.33 6.38 -9.12
C ILE A 95 -14.82 6.08 -10.53
N VAL A 96 -15.70 6.27 -11.51
CA VAL A 96 -15.39 6.14 -12.93
C VAL A 96 -15.40 7.53 -13.57
N ALA A 97 -14.20 8.09 -13.76
CA ALA A 97 -13.99 9.39 -14.38
C ALA A 97 -12.65 9.41 -15.13
N PRO A 98 -12.51 8.57 -16.19
CA PRO A 98 -11.24 8.35 -16.86
C PRO A 98 -10.73 9.63 -17.52
N LEU A 99 -9.44 9.94 -17.34
CA LEU A 99 -8.78 11.01 -18.07
C LEU A 99 -8.58 10.65 -19.54
N GLU A 100 -8.51 11.66 -20.40
CA GLU A 100 -8.19 11.49 -21.82
C GLU A 100 -6.69 11.21 -22.01
N LYS A 101 -6.27 9.96 -21.81
CA LYS A 101 -4.90 9.48 -22.06
C LYS A 101 -4.91 8.05 -22.59
N ARG A 102 -3.78 7.61 -23.16
CA ARG A 102 -3.66 6.32 -23.86
C ARG A 102 -3.95 5.09 -23.00
N PHE A 103 -3.49 5.11 -21.75
CA PHE A 103 -3.63 4.01 -20.80
C PHE A 103 -4.26 4.55 -19.54
N VAL A 104 -5.43 4.07 -19.16
CA VAL A 104 -6.17 4.51 -17.99
C VAL A 104 -6.50 3.28 -17.17
N PHE A 105 -6.06 3.27 -15.91
CA PHE A 105 -6.30 2.16 -14.99
C PHE A 105 -7.30 2.54 -13.90
N ARG A 106 -7.94 1.53 -13.32
CA ARG A 106 -8.75 1.64 -12.11
C ARG A 106 -8.71 0.31 -11.37
N CYS A 107 -8.14 0.34 -10.17
CA CYS A 107 -8.15 -0.82 -9.30
C CYS A 107 -9.46 -0.95 -8.56
N ASP A 108 -9.83 -2.19 -8.33
CA ASP A 108 -10.98 -2.54 -7.50
C ASP A 108 -10.57 -2.43 -6.02
N PRO A 109 -11.25 -1.59 -5.21
CA PRO A 109 -10.98 -1.50 -3.77
C PRO A 109 -11.04 -2.85 -3.04
N ASP A 110 -11.85 -3.79 -3.50
CA ASP A 110 -11.99 -5.12 -2.88
C ASP A 110 -10.68 -5.95 -2.97
N ALA A 111 -9.80 -5.62 -3.91
CA ALA A 111 -8.50 -6.26 -4.06
C ALA A 111 -7.49 -5.87 -2.95
N LEU A 112 -7.71 -4.74 -2.27
CA LEU A 112 -6.79 -4.24 -1.24
C LEU A 112 -6.71 -5.16 -0.03
N ASP A 113 -7.80 -5.84 0.31
CA ASP A 113 -7.83 -6.81 1.40
C ASP A 113 -6.89 -7.99 1.14
N GLU A 114 -6.80 -8.44 -0.11
CA GLU A 114 -5.86 -9.51 -0.47
C GLU A 114 -4.41 -9.03 -0.50
N ALA A 115 -4.15 -7.76 -0.86
CA ALA A 115 -2.83 -7.15 -0.72
C ALA A 115 -2.37 -7.07 0.75
N ARG A 116 -3.26 -6.59 1.64
CA ARG A 116 -3.02 -6.58 3.10
C ARG A 116 -2.80 -8.00 3.62
N ARG A 117 -3.64 -8.95 3.19
CA ARG A 117 -3.46 -10.36 3.54
C ARG A 117 -2.15 -10.89 3.01
N ALA A 118 -1.64 -10.50 1.85
CA ALA A 118 -0.35 -10.97 1.34
C ALA A 118 0.85 -10.50 2.18
N GLY A 119 0.69 -9.41 2.94
CA GLY A 119 1.75 -8.81 3.75
C GLY A 119 2.21 -7.44 3.23
N VAL A 120 1.47 -6.81 2.31
CA VAL A 120 1.78 -5.43 1.90
C VAL A 120 1.46 -4.47 3.04
N ASP A 121 2.45 -3.67 3.45
CA ASP A 121 2.30 -2.69 4.53
C ASP A 121 2.09 -1.27 4.01
N VAL A 122 2.74 -0.90 2.90
CA VAL A 122 2.67 0.44 2.33
C VAL A 122 2.38 0.39 0.84
N ALA A 123 1.39 1.15 0.40
CA ALA A 123 1.09 1.39 -1.00
C ALA A 123 1.44 2.83 -1.38
N SER A 124 2.44 2.99 -2.26
CA SER A 124 2.77 4.29 -2.84
C SER A 124 1.81 4.62 -3.98
N LEU A 125 1.22 5.81 -3.93
CA LEU A 125 0.47 6.43 -5.04
C LEU A 125 1.34 7.40 -5.85
N ALA A 126 2.65 7.46 -5.58
CA ALA A 126 3.57 8.38 -6.24
C ALA A 126 4.00 7.87 -7.62
N ASN A 127 3.02 7.61 -8.48
CA ASN A 127 3.19 7.13 -9.84
C ASN A 127 2.30 7.88 -10.83
N ASN A 128 2.46 7.59 -12.11
CA ASN A 128 1.75 8.29 -13.20
C ASN A 128 0.33 7.78 -13.45
N HIS A 129 -0.12 6.75 -12.72
CA HIS A 129 -1.45 6.16 -12.86
C HIS A 129 -2.39 6.42 -11.68
N ALA A 130 -1.90 6.90 -10.54
CA ALA A 130 -2.73 7.23 -9.36
C ALA A 130 -3.82 8.29 -9.63
N PHE A 131 -3.68 9.08 -10.70
CA PHE A 131 -4.61 10.16 -11.05
C PHE A 131 -5.53 9.81 -12.24
N ASP A 132 -5.56 8.55 -12.68
CA ASP A 132 -6.21 8.12 -13.93
C ASP A 132 -7.72 8.34 -13.98
N GLN A 133 -8.36 8.34 -12.81
CA GLN A 133 -9.79 8.61 -12.63
C GLN A 133 -10.03 10.02 -12.05
N GLY A 134 -9.03 10.91 -12.16
CA GLY A 134 -9.09 12.29 -11.71
C GLY A 134 -8.92 12.49 -10.19
N PRO A 135 -9.09 13.74 -9.72
CA PRO A 135 -8.74 14.12 -8.35
C PRO A 135 -9.63 13.50 -7.28
N GLN A 136 -10.92 13.31 -7.56
CA GLN A 136 -11.84 12.68 -6.60
C GLN A 136 -11.48 11.22 -6.36
N ALA A 137 -11.13 10.49 -7.43
CA ALA A 137 -10.65 9.12 -7.34
C ALA A 137 -9.31 8.99 -6.62
N LEU A 138 -8.38 9.94 -6.81
CA LEU A 138 -7.12 9.94 -6.05
C LEU A 138 -7.41 10.08 -4.54
N LEU A 139 -8.26 11.04 -4.15
CA LEU A 139 -8.64 11.23 -2.75
C LEU A 139 -9.41 10.04 -2.19
N ASP A 140 -10.21 9.37 -3.02
CA ASP A 140 -10.91 8.15 -2.64
C ASP A 140 -9.95 6.96 -2.46
N SER A 141 -8.97 6.83 -3.34
CA SER A 141 -7.91 5.82 -3.23
C SER A 141 -7.09 5.99 -1.96
N ILE A 142 -6.79 7.24 -1.58
CA ILE A 142 -6.13 7.55 -0.31
C ILE A 142 -6.94 7.00 0.86
N ARG A 143 -8.26 7.22 0.89
CA ARG A 143 -9.14 6.70 1.96
C ARG A 143 -9.24 5.18 1.95
N ASN A 144 -9.28 4.55 0.78
CA ASN A 144 -9.36 3.09 0.67
C ASN A 144 -8.06 2.38 1.10
N LEU A 145 -6.93 3.09 1.00
CA LEU A 145 -5.61 2.65 1.45
C LEU A 145 -5.31 3.01 2.91
N GLU A 146 -6.22 3.67 3.62
CA GLU A 146 -6.17 3.87 5.08
C GLU A 146 -6.85 2.74 5.86
#